data_AF-A0A2N5STL5-F1
#
_entry.id   AF-A0A2N5STL5-F1
#
_cell.length_a   1.000
_cell.length_b   1.000
_cell.length_c   1.000
_cell.angle_alpha   90.00
_cell.angle_beta   90.00
_cell.angle_gamma   90.00
#
_symmetry.space_group_name_H-M   'P 1'
#
loop_
_entity.id
_entity.type
_entity.pdbx_description
1 polymer ?
#
loop_
_entity_poly.entity_id
_entity_poly.type
_entity_poly.pdbx_seq_one_letter_code
_entity_poly.pdbx_strand_id
1 'polypeptide(L)'
;MEIGLPSQPNPAIGPMPYRKYDKGVKVIVVKLCVRGKTLAEINCTTGLKISDDSLCRWMNLYENTRQVVCDLALYEQPGRPLAFSRDEAEFVLTALDKNPTLYLDEIQSHVEAMTGT
;
A
#
# COMPACT_ATOMS: atom_id res chain seq x y z
N MET A 1 -27.61 -0.59 -23.88
CA MET A 1 -26.39 -1.32 -23.50
C MET A 1 -26.16 -0.94 -22.05
N GLU A 2 -26.72 -1.72 -21.12
CA GLU A 2 -26.73 -1.39 -19.69
C GLU A 2 -25.37 -1.76 -19.10
N ILE A 3 -24.62 -0.75 -18.66
CA ILE A 3 -23.38 -0.93 -17.91
C ILE A 3 -23.75 -1.40 -16.50
N GLY A 4 -23.47 -2.68 -16.21
CA GLY A 4 -23.69 -3.25 -14.89
C GLY A 4 -22.93 -2.46 -13.82
N LEU A 5 -23.66 -1.97 -12.84
CA LEU A 5 -23.15 -1.29 -11.65
C LEU A 5 -22.07 -2.19 -10.98
N PRO A 6 -20.90 -1.66 -10.57
CA PRO A 6 -19.94 -2.45 -9.82
C PRO A 6 -20.59 -2.94 -8.52
N SER A 7 -20.63 -4.26 -8.34
CA SER A 7 -21.20 -4.90 -7.15
C SER A 7 -20.54 -4.34 -5.90
N GLN A 8 -21.32 -3.66 -5.06
CA GLN A 8 -20.84 -3.16 -3.78
C GLN A 8 -20.34 -4.34 -2.92
N PRO A 9 -19.16 -4.22 -2.28
CA PRO A 9 -18.66 -5.26 -1.39
C PRO A 9 -19.63 -5.45 -0.20
N ASN A 10 -19.88 -6.72 0.14
CA ASN A 10 -20.80 -7.14 1.18
C ASN A 10 -20.46 -6.46 2.54
N PRO A 11 -21.41 -5.73 3.17
CA PRO A 11 -21.18 -4.98 4.40
C PRO A 11 -20.88 -5.84 5.64
N ALA A 12 -21.01 -7.17 5.54
CA ALA A 12 -20.67 -8.11 6.61
C ALA A 12 -19.16 -8.37 6.77
N ILE A 13 -18.32 -7.92 5.82
CA ILE A 13 -16.87 -8.07 5.89
C ILE A 13 -16.32 -6.76 6.45
N GLY A 14 -16.10 -6.70 7.77
CA GLY A 14 -15.38 -5.59 8.40
C GLY A 14 -14.06 -5.31 7.66
N PRO A 15 -13.53 -4.06 7.69
CA PRO A 15 -12.38 -3.66 6.90
C PRO A 15 -11.25 -4.66 7.10
N MET A 16 -10.90 -5.39 6.03
CA MET A 16 -9.83 -6.38 6.11
C MET A 16 -8.55 -5.63 6.48
N PRO A 17 -7.91 -5.96 7.62
CA PRO A 17 -6.72 -5.26 8.05
C PRO A 17 -5.65 -5.38 6.97
N TYR A 18 -4.93 -4.28 6.73
CA TYR A 18 -3.85 -4.26 5.76
C TYR A 18 -2.88 -5.41 6.04
N ARG A 19 -2.72 -6.32 5.07
CA ARG A 19 -1.81 -7.46 5.16
C ARG A 19 -0.67 -7.30 4.18
N LYS A 20 0.56 -7.27 4.70
CA LYS A 20 1.77 -7.25 3.87
C LYS A 20 2.04 -8.66 3.35
N TYR A 21 1.96 -8.85 2.04
CA TYR A 21 2.32 -10.10 1.36
C TYR A 21 3.77 -10.04 0.88
N ASP A 22 4.47 -11.17 0.96
CA ASP A 22 5.79 -11.33 0.37
C ASP A 22 5.75 -11.14 -1.16
N LYS A 23 6.86 -10.65 -1.73
CA LYS A 23 6.98 -10.40 -3.17
C LYS A 23 6.75 -11.67 -3.99
N GLY A 24 7.28 -12.81 -3.56
CA GLY A 24 7.14 -14.10 -4.23
C GLY A 24 5.68 -14.57 -4.30
N VAL A 25 4.92 -14.36 -3.22
CA VAL A 25 3.49 -14.69 -3.17
C VAL A 25 2.72 -13.93 -4.24
N LYS A 26 2.95 -12.61 -4.37
CA LYS A 26 2.28 -11.80 -5.39
C LYS A 26 2.55 -12.32 -6.80
N VAL A 27 3.82 -12.66 -7.10
CA VAL A 27 4.23 -13.21 -8.40
C VAL A 27 3.52 -14.52 -8.70
N ILE A 28 3.46 -15.45 -7.74
CA ILE A 28 2.77 -16.73 -7.91
C ILE A 28 1.28 -16.51 -8.17
N VAL A 29 0.64 -15.63 -7.41
CA VAL A 29 -0.79 -15.33 -7.52
C VAL A 29 -1.14 -14.74 -8.88
N VAL A 30 -0.39 -13.74 -9.35
CA VAL A 30 -0.61 -13.15 -10.68
C VAL A 30 -0.37 -14.18 -11.77
N LYS A 31 0.69 -14.99 -11.69
CA LYS A 31 0.95 -16.07 -12.67
C LYS A 31 -0.18 -17.09 -12.73
N LEU A 32 -0.75 -17.48 -11.60
CA LEU A 32 -1.88 -18.41 -11.57
C LEU A 32 -3.14 -17.77 -12.16
N CYS A 33 -3.40 -16.50 -11.84
CA CYS A 33 -4.54 -15.76 -12.38
C CYS A 33 -4.45 -15.60 -13.90
N VAL A 34 -3.27 -15.26 -14.45
CA VAL A 34 -3.02 -15.17 -15.90
C VAL A 34 -3.23 -16.53 -16.60
N ARG A 35 -3.03 -17.65 -15.89
CA ARG A 35 -3.33 -19.00 -16.39
C ARG A 35 -4.81 -19.39 -16.28
N GLY A 36 -5.69 -18.45 -15.94
CA GLY A 36 -7.13 -18.66 -15.82
C GLY A 36 -7.58 -19.30 -14.51
N LYS A 37 -6.73 -19.36 -13.47
CA LYS A 37 -7.13 -19.90 -12.17
C LYS A 37 -8.01 -18.90 -11.42
N THR A 38 -9.06 -19.41 -10.80
CA THR A 38 -9.97 -18.64 -9.96
C THR A 38 -9.33 -18.30 -8.61
N LEU A 39 -9.80 -17.25 -7.94
CA LEU A 39 -9.31 -16.86 -6.61
C LEU A 39 -9.42 -18.00 -5.59
N ALA A 40 -10.49 -18.80 -5.66
CA ALA A 40 -10.69 -19.96 -4.79
C ALA A 40 -9.60 -21.02 -4.99
N GLU A 41 -9.26 -21.34 -6.24
CA GLU A 41 -8.17 -22.27 -6.57
C GLU A 41 -6.81 -21.71 -6.16
N ILE A 42 -6.59 -20.41 -6.33
CA ILE A 42 -5.34 -19.74 -5.93
C ILE A 42 -5.17 -19.81 -4.40
N ASN A 43 -6.21 -19.49 -3.64
CA ASN A 43 -6.19 -19.57 -2.18
C ASN A 43 -5.98 -21.01 -1.69
N CYS A 44 -6.60 -21.99 -2.36
CA CYS A 44 -6.36 -23.42 -2.07
C CYS A 44 -4.91 -23.85 -2.37
N THR A 45 -4.36 -23.41 -3.51
CA THR A 45 -3.00 -23.76 -3.96
C THR A 45 -1.92 -23.11 -3.09
N THR A 46 -2.14 -21.86 -2.66
CA THR A 46 -1.17 -21.10 -1.86
C THR A 46 -1.33 -21.30 -0.35
N GLY A 47 -2.45 -21.88 0.09
CA GLY A 47 -2.81 -21.97 1.51
C GLY A 47 -3.11 -20.60 2.16
N LEU A 48 -3.24 -19.55 1.35
CA LEU A 48 -3.50 -18.19 1.81
C LEU A 48 -4.96 -17.81 1.63
N LYS A 49 -5.44 -16.87 2.45
CA LYS A 49 -6.74 -16.21 2.29
C LYS A 49 -6.53 -14.83 1.67
N ILE A 50 -6.28 -14.79 0.36
CA ILE A 50 -6.12 -13.56 -0.40
C ILE A 50 -7.52 -13.01 -0.71
N SER A 51 -7.70 -11.71 -0.52
CA SER A 51 -8.94 -11.02 -0.86
C SER A 51 -9.03 -10.70 -2.35
N ASP A 52 -10.26 -10.55 -2.84
CA ASP A 52 -10.53 -10.12 -4.22
C ASP A 52 -9.88 -8.76 -4.53
N ASP A 53 -9.98 -7.80 -3.58
CA ASP A 53 -9.34 -6.48 -3.71
C ASP A 53 -7.82 -6.57 -3.91
N SER A 54 -7.14 -7.45 -3.17
CA SER A 54 -5.70 -7.64 -3.31
C SER A 54 -5.35 -8.20 -4.70
N LEU A 55 -6.13 -9.17 -5.18
CA LEU A 55 -5.94 -9.75 -6.50
C LEU A 55 -6.18 -8.71 -7.60
N CYS A 56 -7.28 -7.97 -7.53
CA CYS A 56 -7.62 -6.88 -8.44
C CYS A 56 -6.51 -5.83 -8.53
N ARG A 57 -5.95 -5.40 -7.38
CA ARG A 57 -4.85 -4.43 -7.36
C ARG A 57 -3.58 -4.98 -8.01
N TRP A 58 -3.23 -6.25 -7.78
CA TRP A 58 -2.03 -6.84 -8.38
C TRP A 58 -2.18 -7.10 -9.88
N MET A 59 -3.38 -7.51 -10.32
CA MET A 59 -3.68 -7.68 -11.74
C MET A 59 -3.67 -6.34 -12.48
N ASN A 60 -4.30 -5.30 -11.92
CA ASN A 60 -4.31 -3.97 -12.51
C ASN A 60 -2.87 -3.40 -12.64
N LEU A 61 -2.03 -3.61 -11.63
CA LEU A 61 -0.61 -3.25 -11.73
C LEU A 61 0.10 -4.01 -12.87
N TYR A 62 -0.11 -5.33 -12.95
CA TYR A 62 0.52 -6.18 -13.95
C TYR A 62 0.05 -5.88 -15.37
N GLU A 63 -1.22 -5.57 -15.59
CA GLU A 63 -1.75 -5.21 -16.90
C GLU A 63 -1.16 -3.90 -17.42
N ASN A 64 -0.98 -2.91 -16.54
CA ASN A 64 -0.46 -1.60 -16.92
C ASN A 64 1.07 -1.57 -17.05
N THR A 65 1.80 -2.28 -16.18
CA THR A 65 3.27 -2.14 -16.08
C THR A 65 4.03 -3.40 -16.45
N ARG A 66 3.33 -4.54 -16.60
CA ARG A 66 3.93 -5.90 -16.66
C ARG A 66 4.77 -6.26 -15.43
N GLN A 67 4.66 -5.50 -14.35
CA GLN A 67 5.31 -5.77 -13.06
C GLN A 67 4.30 -6.24 -12.01
N VAL A 68 4.73 -7.15 -11.14
CA VAL A 68 3.90 -7.69 -10.05
C VAL A 68 4.30 -7.11 -8.68
N VAL A 69 5.50 -6.56 -8.61
CA VAL A 69 6.04 -5.90 -7.42
C VAL A 69 6.28 -4.45 -7.81
N CYS A 70 5.61 -3.51 -7.12
CA CYS A 70 5.98 -2.10 -7.19
C CYS A 70 7.41 -1.96 -6.66
N ASP A 71 8.36 -1.67 -7.54
CA ASP A 71 9.64 -1.13 -7.12
C ASP A 71 9.52 0.39 -7.05
N LEU A 72 9.55 0.93 -5.84
CA LEU A 72 9.51 2.38 -5.59
C LEU A 72 10.67 3.11 -6.27
N ALA A 73 11.80 2.44 -6.50
CA ALA A 73 12.96 3.02 -7.17
C ALA A 73 12.74 3.25 -8.68
N LEU A 74 11.74 2.61 -9.29
CA LEU A 74 11.43 2.74 -10.72
C LEU A 74 10.35 3.79 -11.01
N TYR A 75 9.83 4.47 -9.97
CA TYR A 75 8.82 5.49 -10.16
C TYR A 75 9.50 6.75 -10.71
N GLU A 76 9.10 7.18 -11.92
CA GLU A 76 9.56 8.44 -12.52
C GLU A 76 9.27 9.64 -11.60
N GLN A 77 8.17 9.57 -10.84
CA GLN A 77 7.84 10.49 -9.77
C GLN A 77 7.55 9.71 -8.49
N PRO A 78 8.51 9.60 -7.56
CA PRO A 78 8.31 8.92 -6.29
C PRO A 78 7.35 9.72 -5.40
N GLY A 79 6.05 9.45 -5.52
CA GLY A 79 5.01 10.04 -4.68
C GLY A 79 5.05 11.57 -4.57
N ARG A 80 4.37 12.11 -3.56
CA ARG A 80 4.60 13.51 -3.16
C ARG A 80 5.98 13.56 -2.53
N PRO A 81 6.88 14.48 -2.94
CA PRO A 81 8.09 14.75 -2.18
C PRO A 81 7.73 14.94 -0.72
N LEU A 82 8.51 14.33 0.18
CA LEU A 82 8.38 14.61 1.60
C LEU A 82 8.42 16.13 1.76
N ALA A 83 7.38 16.69 2.41
CA ALA A 83 7.38 18.09 2.80
C ALA A 83 8.51 18.41 3.78
N PHE A 84 9.10 17.36 4.37
CA PHE A 84 10.27 17.39 5.23
C PHE A 84 11.54 17.16 4.43
N SER A 85 12.53 18.02 4.66
CA SER A 85 13.94 17.71 4.48
C SER A 85 14.35 16.53 5.39
N ARG A 86 15.50 15.94 5.06
CA ARG A 86 16.06 14.84 5.85
C ARG A 86 16.32 15.25 7.30
N ASP A 87 16.76 16.49 7.51
CA ASP A 87 17.13 17.02 8.82
C ASP A 87 15.88 17.25 9.69
N GLU A 88 14.79 17.74 9.11
CA GLU A 88 13.50 17.86 9.81
C GLU A 88 12.94 16.48 10.18
N ALA A 89 13.05 15.48 9.29
CA ALA A 89 12.59 14.13 9.58
C ALA A 89 13.38 13.48 10.74
N GLU A 90 14.70 13.64 10.76
CA GLU A 90 15.55 13.13 11.85
C GLU A 90 15.22 13.81 13.19
N PHE A 91 14.91 15.10 13.16
CA PHE A 91 14.46 15.83 14.33
C PHE A 91 13.11 15.32 14.84
N VAL A 92 12.09 15.17 13.97
CA VAL A 92 10.77 14.65 14.38
C VAL A 92 10.90 13.27 15.00
N LEU A 93 11.73 12.39 14.42
CA LEU A 93 11.99 11.07 14.98
C LEU A 93 12.66 11.15 16.36
N THR A 94 13.63 12.03 16.53
CA THR A 94 14.30 12.25 17.83
C THR A 94 13.35 12.85 18.87
N ALA A 95 12.45 13.75 18.46
CA ALA A 95 11.45 14.36 19.33
C ALA A 95 10.42 13.33 19.80
N LEU A 96 9.94 12.47 18.89
CA LEU A 96 9.00 11.39 19.21
C LEU A 96 9.63 10.30 20.08
N ASP A 97 10.93 9.99 19.91
CA ASP A 97 11.64 9.05 20.77
C ASP A 97 11.75 9.57 22.22
N LYS A 98 11.97 10.88 22.38
CA LYS A 98 12.03 11.54 23.69
C LYS A 98 10.65 11.75 24.32
N ASN A 99 9.65 12.08 23.52
CA ASN A 99 8.29 12.32 23.96
C ASN A 99 7.27 11.78 22.95
N PRO A 100 6.78 10.54 23.13
CA PRO A 100 5.85 9.91 22.19
C PRO A 100 4.43 10.48 22.26
N THR A 101 4.14 11.37 23.22
CA THR A 101 2.82 12.01 23.36
C THR A 101 2.75 13.40 22.73
N LEU A 102 3.78 13.80 21.98
CA LEU A 102 3.77 15.05 21.21
C LEU A 102 2.61 15.08 20.21
N TYR A 103 1.84 16.15 20.23
CA TYR A 103 0.78 16.40 19.26
C TYR A 103 1.35 16.96 17.95
N LEU A 104 0.57 16.84 16.87
CA LEU A 104 1.02 17.23 15.52
C LEU A 104 1.35 18.72 15.38
N ASP A 105 0.61 19.58 16.07
CA ASP A 105 0.83 21.03 16.11
C ASP A 105 2.11 21.40 16.86
N GLU A 106 2.45 20.66 17.91
CA GLU A 106 3.71 20.83 18.65
C GLU A 106 4.92 20.41 17.79
N ILE A 107 4.80 19.29 17.08
CA ILE A 107 5.82 18.83 16.12
C ILE A 107 6.02 19.88 15.03
N GLN A 108 4.93 20.42 14.47
CA GLN A 108 5.00 21.46 13.44
C GLN A 108 5.68 22.73 13.97
N SER A 109 5.31 23.19 15.16
CA SER A 109 5.92 24.38 15.79
C SER A 109 7.42 24.22 16.01
N HIS A 110 7.89 23.02 16.36
CA HIS A 110 9.32 22.75 16.52
C HIS A 110 10.07 22.74 15.18
N VAL A 111 9.45 22.22 14.13
CA VAL A 111 10.02 22.24 12.78
C VAL A 111 10.14 23.68 12.28
N GLU A 112 9.08 24.48 12.39
CA GLU A 112 9.08 25.92 12.04
C GLU A 112 10.15 26.72 12.82
N ALA A 113 10.28 26.47 14.13
CA ALA A 113 11.29 27.11 14.96
C ALA A 113 12.73 26.77 14.54
N MET A 114 12.96 25.59 13.96
CA MET A 114 14.27 25.17 13.47
C MET A 114 14.59 25.71 12.07
N THR A 115 13.62 25.75 11.18
CA THR A 115 13.82 26.17 9.78
C THR A 115 13.62 27.66 9.55
N GLY A 116 13.00 28.38 10.50
CA GLY A 116 12.78 29.82 10.41
C GLY A 116 11.76 30.25 9.35
N THR A 117 10.92 29.31 8.91
CA THR A 117 9.75 29.52 8.04
C THR A 117 8.49 29.67 8.85
#